data_AF-A0A1H9MI86-F1
#
_entry.id   AF-A0A1H9MI86-F1
#
_cell.length_a   1.000
_cell.length_b   1.000
_cell.length_c   1.000
_cell.angle_alpha   90.00
_cell.angle_beta   90.00
_cell.angle_gamma   90.00
#
_symmetry.space_group_name_H-M   'P 1'
#
loop_
_entity.id
_entity.type
_entity.pdbx_description
1 polymer ?
#
loop_
_entity_poly.entity_id
_entity_poly.type
_entity_poly.pdbx_seq_one_letter_code
_entity_poly.pdbx_strand_id
1 'polypeptide(L)'
;MIKKGIGVALIISGLILLVLKVLNLGEARESWNAWASPDSGFLWLLGALTLELVLLSCRLMLGYLLYRGKNISVWSFYPLAVLTALSGLSGIVLVIATLIMRFWPRGSHAVET
;
A
#
# COMPACT_ATOMS: atom_id res chain seq x y z
N MET A 1 -13.53 -10.03 -12.23
CA MET A 1 -12.45 -10.93 -11.73
C MET A 1 -11.14 -10.17 -11.51
N ILE A 2 -10.74 -9.29 -12.43
CA ILE A 2 -9.45 -8.58 -12.37
C ILE A 2 -9.29 -7.68 -11.13
N LYS A 3 -10.33 -6.95 -10.70
CA LYS A 3 -10.31 -6.15 -9.44
C LYS A 3 -10.04 -6.98 -8.19
N LYS A 4 -10.57 -8.21 -8.13
CA LYS A 4 -10.31 -9.15 -7.03
C LYS A 4 -8.86 -9.63 -7.05
N GLY A 5 -8.31 -9.90 -8.23
CA GLY A 5 -6.91 -10.27 -8.41
C GLY A 5 -5.95 -9.19 -7.93
N ILE A 6 -6.21 -7.92 -8.27
CA ILE A 6 -5.43 -6.79 -7.75
C ILE A 6 -5.56 -6.66 -6.23
N GLY A 7 -6.76 -6.85 -5.68
CA GLY A 7 -6.98 -6.85 -4.23
C GLY A 7 -6.14 -7.90 -3.51
N VAL A 8 -6.10 -9.14 -4.05
CA VAL A 8 -5.25 -10.21 -3.51
C VAL A 8 -3.76 -9.88 -3.65
N ALA A 9 -3.33 -9.35 -4.80
CA ALA A 9 -1.94 -8.94 -5.01
C ALA A 9 -1.50 -7.83 -4.03
N LEU A 10 -2.37 -6.86 -3.74
CA LEU A 10 -2.15 -5.83 -2.72
C LEU A 10 -1.96 -6.45 -1.33
N ILE A 11 -2.79 -7.43 -0.97
CA ILE A 11 -2.71 -8.10 0.33
C ILE A 11 -1.42 -8.91 0.45
N ILE A 12 -1.13 -9.77 -0.54
CA ILE A 12 0.08 -10.61 -0.56
C ILE A 12 1.34 -9.73 -0.54
N SER A 13 1.37 -8.67 -1.36
CA SER A 13 2.51 -7.76 -1.39
C SER A 13 2.70 -7.02 -0.06
N GLY A 14 1.61 -6.61 0.61
CA GLY A 14 1.69 -6.03 1.95
C GLY A 14 2.24 -7.02 2.97
N LEU A 15 1.81 -8.27 2.90
CA LEU A 15 2.22 -9.34 3.81
C LEU A 15 3.70 -9.71 3.65
N ILE A 16 4.19 -9.81 2.40
CA ILE A 16 5.60 -10.04 2.10
C ILE A 16 6.47 -8.89 2.64
N LEU A 17 6.06 -7.64 2.41
CA LEU A 17 6.79 -6.47 2.92
C LEU A 17 6.85 -6.44 4.44
N LEU A 18 5.76 -6.84 5.11
CA LEU A 18 5.73 -6.94 6.56
C LEU A 18 6.72 -8.00 7.06
N VAL A 19 6.74 -9.19 6.44
CA VAL A 19 7.70 -10.26 6.79
C VAL A 19 9.14 -9.79 6.60
N LEU A 20 9.45 -9.19 5.45
CA LEU A 20 10.80 -8.67 5.17
C LEU A 20 11.22 -7.60 6.18
N LYS A 21 10.30 -6.72 6.60
CA LYS A 21 10.58 -5.70 7.61
C LYS A 21 10.82 -6.28 9.00
N VAL A 22 10.08 -7.32 9.38
CA VAL A 22 10.29 -8.01 10.66
C VAL A 22 11.64 -8.73 10.66
N LEU A 23 12.04 -9.34 9.55
CA LEU A 23 13.34 -10.01 9.44
C LEU A 23 14.51 -9.02 9.49
N ASN A 24 14.39 -7.87 8.85
CA ASN A 24 15.44 -6.84 8.81
C ASN A 24 15.40 -5.88 10.00
N LEU A 25 14.56 -6.12 11.01
CA LEU A 25 14.35 -5.21 12.13
C LEU A 25 15.62 -5.08 13.01
N GLY A 26 16.41 -6.17 13.08
CA GLY A 26 17.71 -6.18 13.77
C GLY A 26 18.73 -5.24 13.10
N GLU A 27 18.95 -5.39 11.79
CA GLU A 27 19.84 -4.52 11.01
C GLU A 27 19.37 -3.05 11.01
N ALA A 28 18.05 -2.84 10.91
CA ALA A 28 17.49 -1.50 10.98
C ALA A 28 17.80 -0.83 12.33
N ARG A 29 17.69 -1.56 13.45
CA ARG A 29 17.99 -1.01 14.77
C ARG A 29 19.44 -0.56 14.90
N GLU A 30 20.38 -1.35 14.38
CA GLU A 30 21.80 -0.98 14.40
C GLU A 30 22.10 0.21 13.50
N SER A 31 21.52 0.24 12.29
CA SER A 31 21.67 1.36 11.35
C SER A 31 21.12 2.68 11.90
N TRP A 32 19.93 2.67 12.52
CA TRP A 32 19.31 3.86 13.10
C TRP A 32 20.06 4.38 14.32
N ASN A 33 20.61 3.49 15.16
CA ASN A 33 21.48 3.87 16.27
C ASN A 33 22.84 4.42 15.81
N ALA A 34 23.32 4.02 14.64
CA ALA A 34 24.54 4.57 14.05
C ALA A 34 24.32 5.96 13.42
N TRP A 35 23.10 6.24 12.94
CA TRP A 35 22.77 7.49 12.24
C TRP A 35 22.20 8.58 13.16
N ALA A 36 21.38 8.20 14.14
CA ALA A 36 20.88 9.11 15.18
C ALA A 36 21.80 9.09 16.40
N SER A 37 21.74 10.13 17.24
CA SER A 37 22.50 10.10 18.50
C SER A 37 22.13 8.86 19.31
N PRO A 38 23.08 8.27 20.06
CA PRO A 38 22.75 7.32 21.12
C PRO A 38 21.64 7.94 21.99
N ASP A 39 20.66 7.14 22.41
CA ASP A 39 19.40 7.53 23.09
C ASP A 39 18.22 8.05 22.24
N SER A 40 18.43 8.69 21.07
CA SER A 40 17.31 9.17 20.24
C SER A 40 16.96 8.25 19.07
N GLY A 41 17.89 7.37 18.65
CA GLY A 41 17.69 6.45 17.53
C GLY A 41 16.52 5.49 17.70
N PHE A 42 16.22 5.06 18.92
CA PHE A 42 15.08 4.19 19.20
C PHE A 42 13.73 4.90 18.96
N LEU A 43 13.60 6.17 19.34
CA LEU A 43 12.36 6.95 19.10
C LEU A 43 12.11 7.18 17.61
N TRP A 44 13.16 7.49 16.85
CA TRP A 44 13.08 7.64 15.40
C TRP A 44 12.73 6.33 14.70
N LEU A 45 13.36 5.22 15.10
CA LEU A 45 13.03 3.88 14.62
C LEU A 45 11.56 3.55 14.88
N LEU A 46 11.06 3.83 16.09
CA LEU A 46 9.67 3.54 16.48
C LEU A 46 8.67 4.42 15.71
N GLY A 47 9.01 5.68 15.48
CA GLY A 47 8.23 6.59 14.64
C GLY A 47 8.17 6.12 13.18
N ALA A 48 9.31 5.73 12.60
CA ALA A 48 9.38 5.18 11.26
C ALA A 48 8.57 3.87 11.13
N LEU A 49 8.72 2.95 12.08
CA LEU A 49 7.94 1.70 12.14
C LEU A 49 6.44 1.97 12.24
N THR A 50 6.04 2.93 13.07
CA THR A 50 4.63 3.31 13.24
C THR A 50 4.04 3.87 11.94
N LEU A 51 4.76 4.78 11.29
CA LEU A 51 4.36 5.34 10.00
C LEU A 51 4.24 4.24 8.94
N GLU A 52 5.21 3.34 8.87
CA GLU A 52 5.19 2.21 7.94
C GLU A 52 4.04 1.24 8.21
N LEU A 53 3.73 0.95 9.47
CA LEU A 53 2.56 0.16 9.86
C LEU A 53 1.25 0.79 9.39
N VAL A 54 1.13 2.12 9.48
CA VAL A 54 -0.05 2.85 8.98
C VAL A 54 -0.14 2.74 7.45
N LEU A 55 0.97 2.93 6.74
CA LEU A 55 1.02 2.81 5.28
C LEU A 55 0.69 1.38 4.80
N LEU A 56 1.20 0.38 5.51
CA LEU A 56 0.96 -1.04 5.22
C LEU A 56 -0.49 -1.43 5.54
N SER A 57 -1.06 -0.88 6.62
CA SER A 57 -2.47 -1.03 6.95
C SER A 57 -3.38 -0.43 5.88
N CYS A 58 -3.04 0.75 5.35
CA CYS A 58 -3.78 1.38 4.24
C CYS A 58 -3.76 0.50 2.99
N ARG A 59 -2.61 -0.11 2.69
CA ARG A 59 -2.44 -1.02 1.56
C ARG A 59 -3.31 -2.27 1.68
N LEU A 60 -3.33 -2.89 2.86
CA LEU A 60 -4.19 -4.05 3.16
C LEU A 60 -5.67 -3.66 3.08
N MET A 61 -6.05 -2.51 3.64
CA MET A 61 -7.41 -1.99 3.62
C MET A 61 -7.89 -1.75 2.19
N LEU A 62 -7.07 -1.11 1.34
CA LEU A 62 -7.38 -0.89 -0.08
C LEU A 62 -7.53 -2.22 -0.83
N GLY A 63 -6.60 -3.16 -0.60
CA GLY A 63 -6.65 -4.50 -1.18
C GLY A 63 -7.91 -5.27 -0.77
N TYR A 64 -8.28 -5.20 0.50
CA TYR A 64 -9.48 -5.82 1.05
C TYR A 64 -10.77 -5.24 0.45
N LEU A 65 -10.86 -3.91 0.34
CA LEU A 65 -12.03 -3.24 -0.24
C LEU A 65 -12.20 -3.59 -1.73
N LEU A 66 -11.10 -3.66 -2.48
CA LEU A 66 -11.08 -4.11 -3.88
C LEU A 66 -11.47 -5.59 -4.01
N TYR A 67 -10.99 -6.45 -3.10
CA TYR A 67 -11.33 -7.87 -3.05
C TYR A 67 -12.83 -8.10 -2.76
N ARG A 68 -13.37 -7.37 -1.78
CA ARG A 68 -14.81 -7.37 -1.46
C ARG A 68 -15.66 -6.77 -2.58
N GLY A 69 -15.05 -6.06 -3.53
CA GLY A 69 -15.78 -5.38 -4.61
C GLY A 69 -16.73 -4.30 -4.09
N LYS A 70 -16.51 -3.77 -2.88
CA LYS A 70 -17.31 -2.68 -2.33
C LYS A 70 -17.06 -1.42 -3.16
N ASN A 71 -18.13 -0.68 -3.47
CA ASN A 71 -18.00 0.64 -4.07
C ASN A 71 -17.41 1.60 -3.02
N ILE A 72 -16.13 1.93 -3.18
CA ILE A 72 -15.44 2.90 -2.33
C ILE A 72 -15.78 4.30 -2.85
N SER A 73 -16.29 5.15 -1.97
CA SER A 73 -16.48 6.57 -2.24
C SER A 73 -15.19 7.18 -2.77
N VAL A 74 -15.32 8.06 -3.76
CA VAL A 74 -14.19 8.77 -4.39
C VAL A 74 -13.31 9.44 -3.33
N TRP A 75 -13.94 10.03 -2.31
CA TRP A 75 -13.29 10.72 -1.19
C TRP A 75 -12.46 9.82 -0.29
N SER A 76 -12.83 8.54 -0.15
CA SER A 76 -12.03 7.58 0.63
C SER A 76 -11.00 6.87 -0.23
N PHE A 77 -11.23 6.73 -1.53
CA PHE A 77 -10.35 6.00 -2.43
C PHE A 77 -9.02 6.74 -2.67
N TYR A 78 -9.07 8.04 -3.01
CA TYR A 78 -7.87 8.80 -3.31
C TYR A 78 -6.86 8.90 -2.15
N PRO A 79 -7.26 9.23 -0.91
CA PRO A 79 -6.31 9.26 0.20
C PRO A 79 -5.71 7.88 0.47
N LEU A 80 -6.51 6.80 0.41
CA LEU A 80 -6.00 5.43 0.54
C LEU A 80 -5.04 5.04 -0.59
N ALA A 81 -5.31 5.48 -1.82
CA ALA A 81 -4.44 5.24 -2.97
C ALA A 81 -3.11 5.98 -2.82
N VAL A 82 -3.13 7.25 -2.40
CA VAL A 82 -1.91 8.04 -2.15
C VAL A 82 -1.08 7.41 -1.03
N LEU A 83 -1.70 7.07 0.10
CA LEU A 83 -1.02 6.40 1.22
C LEU A 83 -0.44 5.04 0.80
N THR A 84 -1.16 4.29 -0.03
CA THR A 84 -0.66 3.02 -0.57
C THR A 84 0.53 3.22 -1.50
N ALA A 85 0.52 4.27 -2.33
CA ALA A 85 1.64 4.62 -3.22
C ALA A 85 2.89 5.03 -2.42
N LEU A 86 2.71 5.77 -1.32
CA LEU A 86 3.80 6.14 -0.41
C LEU A 86 4.41 4.94 0.33
N SER A 87 3.70 3.81 0.43
CA SER A 87 4.22 2.60 1.09
C SER A 87 5.37 1.90 0.35
N GLY A 88 5.63 2.28 -0.92
CA GLY A 88 6.77 1.79 -1.70
C GLY A 88 6.45 1.53 -3.17
N LEU A 89 7.47 1.19 -3.94
CA LEU A 89 7.41 1.07 -5.41
C LEU A 89 6.30 0.13 -5.90
N SER A 90 6.12 -1.01 -5.22
CA SER A 90 5.05 -1.96 -5.54
C SER A 90 3.66 -1.39 -5.24
N GLY A 91 3.55 -0.50 -4.26
CA GLY A 91 2.32 0.22 -3.93
C GLY A 91 1.93 1.20 -5.03
N ILE A 92 2.93 1.89 -5.61
CA ILE A 92 2.75 2.78 -6.76
C ILE A 92 2.20 2.01 -7.96
N VAL A 93 2.83 0.88 -8.34
CA VAL A 93 2.40 0.06 -9.48
C VAL A 93 0.96 -0.45 -9.30
N LEU A 94 0.61 -0.94 -8.11
CA LEU A 94 -0.74 -1.43 -7.81
C LEU A 94 -1.77 -0.30 -7.79
N VAL A 95 -1.42 0.87 -7.26
CA VAL A 95 -2.30 2.05 -7.28
C VAL A 95 -2.56 2.51 -8.71
N ILE A 96 -1.53 2.58 -9.55
CA ILE A 96 -1.69 2.88 -10.98
C ILE A 96 -2.62 1.87 -11.64
N ALA A 97 -2.45 0.57 -11.39
CA ALA A 97 -3.34 -0.45 -11.93
C ALA A 97 -4.80 -0.27 -11.45
N THR A 98 -5.02 0.14 -10.19
CA THR A 98 -6.37 0.44 -9.69
C THR A 98 -6.97 1.71 -10.29
N LEU A 99 -6.16 2.75 -10.53
CA LEU A 99 -6.57 3.98 -11.20
C LEU A 99 -6.94 3.71 -12.65
N ILE A 100 -6.09 2.96 -13.38
CA ILE A 100 -6.37 2.51 -14.74
C ILE A 100 -7.71 1.76 -14.76
N MET A 101 -7.99 0.84 -13.83
CA MET A 101 -9.28 0.15 -13.78
C MET A 101 -10.48 1.01 -13.35
N ARG A 102 -10.24 2.11 -12.65
CA ARG A 102 -11.29 3.04 -12.23
C ARG A 102 -11.63 4.03 -13.34
N PHE A 103 -10.64 4.44 -14.11
CA PHE A 103 -10.77 5.33 -15.27
C PHE A 103 -10.90 4.59 -16.59
N TRP A 104 -10.77 3.25 -16.61
CA TRP A 104 -11.01 2.46 -17.82
C TRP A 104 -12.45 2.68 -18.23
N PRO A 105 -12.70 3.23 -19.44
CA PRO A 105 -14.04 3.47 -19.92
C PRO A 105 -14.77 2.14 -19.94
N ARG A 106 -15.81 2.02 -19.15
CA ARG A 106 -16.70 0.86 -19.20
C ARG A 106 -17.60 1.05 -20.42
N GLY A 107 -17.07 0.71 -21.60
CA GLY A 107 -17.81 0.66 -22.85
C GLY A 107 -17.47 1.78 -23.83
N SER A 108 -16.45 1.53 -24.67
CA SER A 108 -16.60 1.85 -26.09
C SER A 108 -17.52 0.79 -26.69
N HIS A 109 -18.80 0.84 -26.31
CA HIS A 109 -19.88 0.35 -27.15
C HIS A 109 -20.45 1.59 -27.84
N ALA A 110 -19.66 2.13 -28.76
CA ALA A 110 -20.22 2.93 -29.84
C ALA A 110 -20.92 1.95 -30.80
N VAL A 111 -22.20 1.72 -30.49
CA VAL A 111 -23.34 1.70 -31.40
C VAL A 111 -23.16 0.91 -32.71
N GLU A 112 -23.89 -0.20 -32.83
CA GLU A 112 -24.41 -0.66 -34.12
C GLU A 112 -25.12 0.50 -34.83
N THR A 113 -24.52 0.99 -35.91
CA THR A 113 -25.23 1.52 -37.09
C THR A 113 -24.38 1.25 -38.31
#